data_AF-A0AAV2STZ1-F1
#
_entry.id   AF-A0AAV2STZ1-F1
#
_cell.length_a   1.000
_cell.length_b   1.000
_cell.length_c   1.000
_cell.angle_alpha   90.00
_cell.angle_beta   90.00
_cell.angle_gamma   90.00
#
_symmetry.space_group_name_H-M   'P 1'
#
loop_
_entity.id
_entity.type
_entity.pdbx_description
1 polymer ?
#
loop_
_entity_poly.entity_id
_entity_poly.type
_entity_poly.pdbx_seq_one_letter_code
_entity_poly.pdbx_strand_id
1 'polypeptide(L)'
;TAVTPVVPAATGLSALLPPDLPTFVAPRRPNLGREGRPITLRANHFQISMPRGYIHHYDVSIQPDKCPRKVNREIIETMVNAFPRIFSTLRPVFDGRSNLYTRDPLPIGNEKMELEVTLPGEGRDRVFKVAMKWLAQ
;
A
#
# COMPACT_ATOMS: atom_id res chain seq x y z
N THR A 1 16.71 52.67 -14.61
CA THR A 1 16.44 51.68 -13.56
C THR A 1 15.84 50.46 -14.22
N ALA A 2 16.37 49.28 -13.93
CA ALA A 2 16.52 48.16 -14.85
C ALA A 2 15.21 47.50 -15.30
N VAL A 3 15.17 47.19 -16.60
CA VAL A 3 14.24 46.31 -17.28
C VAL A 3 14.75 44.88 -17.06
N THR A 4 13.93 43.99 -16.50
CA THR A 4 14.26 42.54 -16.39
C THR A 4 13.31 41.69 -17.24
N PRO A 5 13.81 40.59 -17.83
CA PRO A 5 13.23 39.99 -19.03
C PRO A 5 12.20 38.89 -18.73
N VAL A 6 11.30 38.70 -19.69
CA VAL A 6 10.37 37.57 -19.78
C VAL A 6 11.13 36.33 -20.23
N VAL A 7 11.02 35.23 -19.46
CA VAL A 7 11.49 33.89 -19.86
C VAL A 7 10.28 33.06 -20.27
N PRO A 8 10.27 32.41 -21.45
CA PRO A 8 9.14 31.59 -21.88
C PRO A 8 9.21 30.23 -21.17
N ALA A 9 8.12 29.84 -20.50
CA ALA A 9 7.97 28.50 -19.96
C ALA A 9 7.68 27.52 -21.12
N ALA A 10 8.53 26.50 -21.24
CA ALA A 10 8.48 25.49 -22.27
C ALA A 10 7.14 24.73 -22.30
N THR A 11 6.59 24.61 -23.50
CA THR A 11 5.56 23.64 -23.89
C THR A 11 6.08 22.21 -23.74
N GLY A 12 5.31 21.33 -23.10
CA GLY A 12 5.66 19.91 -23.01
C GLY A 12 4.51 19.03 -22.50
N LEU A 13 3.60 18.69 -23.40
CA LEU A 13 2.83 17.43 -23.47
C LEU A 13 2.03 17.01 -22.22
N SER A 14 0.89 17.68 -21.98
CA SER A 14 -0.18 17.08 -21.18
C SER A 14 -0.92 16.06 -22.05
N ALA A 15 -0.70 14.77 -21.79
CA ALA A 15 -1.48 13.70 -22.38
C ALA A 15 -2.96 13.85 -21.96
N LEU A 16 -3.85 13.71 -22.94
CA LEU A 16 -5.29 13.91 -22.89
C LEU A 16 -5.95 13.13 -21.73
N LEU A 17 -6.35 13.84 -20.67
CA LEU A 17 -7.29 13.34 -19.65
C LEU A 17 -8.73 13.51 -20.17
N PRO A 18 -9.64 12.54 -19.94
CA PRO A 18 -11.02 12.61 -20.39
C PRO A 18 -11.78 13.79 -19.73
N PRO A 19 -12.80 14.36 -20.40
CA PRO A 19 -13.45 15.62 -20.01
C PRO A 19 -14.18 15.52 -18.67
N ASP A 20 -13.71 16.33 -17.73
CA ASP A 20 -14.32 16.89 -16.52
C ASP A 20 -15.53 16.15 -15.91
N LEU A 21 -15.24 15.20 -15.01
CA LEU A 21 -16.14 14.91 -13.90
C LEU A 21 -16.21 16.17 -13.01
N PRO A 22 -17.41 16.62 -12.57
CA PRO A 22 -17.52 17.76 -11.67
C PRO A 22 -16.76 17.47 -10.39
N THR A 23 -15.60 18.12 -10.25
CA THR A 23 -14.68 17.87 -9.14
C THR A 23 -15.14 18.71 -7.97
N PHE A 24 -16.05 18.16 -7.15
CA PHE A 24 -16.41 18.77 -5.88
C PHE A 24 -15.26 18.60 -4.89
N VAL A 25 -14.37 19.60 -4.84
CA VAL A 25 -13.29 19.66 -3.86
C VAL A 25 -13.83 20.30 -2.59
N ALA A 26 -13.70 19.62 -1.46
CA ALA A 26 -14.06 20.20 -0.16
C ALA A 26 -13.25 21.51 0.08
N PRO A 27 -13.90 22.61 0.48
CA PRO A 27 -13.19 23.88 0.70
C PRO A 27 -12.17 23.72 1.84
N ARG A 28 -11.02 24.38 1.70
CA ARG A 28 -9.99 24.39 2.75
C ARG A 28 -10.52 25.05 4.02
N ARG A 29 -10.02 24.61 5.18
CA ARG A 29 -10.36 25.21 6.47
C ARG A 29 -10.02 26.72 6.43
N PRO A 30 -11.02 27.62 6.58
CA PRO A 30 -10.79 29.05 6.39
C PRO A 30 -9.95 29.63 7.52
N ASN A 31 -10.29 29.34 8.78
CA ASN A 31 -9.59 29.83 9.98
C ASN A 31 -9.81 28.91 11.19
N LEU A 32 -9.08 29.18 12.28
CA LEU A 32 -9.32 28.61 13.62
C LEU A 32 -10.32 29.50 14.40
N GLY A 33 -11.23 28.89 15.16
CA GLY A 33 -12.17 29.62 16.02
C GLY A 33 -11.48 30.27 17.22
N ARG A 34 -11.97 31.43 17.65
CA ARG A 34 -11.38 32.24 18.74
C ARG A 34 -12.33 32.53 19.90
N GLU A 35 -13.62 32.31 19.70
CA GLU A 35 -14.62 32.58 20.74
C GLU A 35 -14.62 31.49 21.81
N GLY A 36 -14.90 31.89 23.05
CA GLY A 36 -14.96 31.00 24.20
C GLY A 36 -13.71 31.01 25.08
N ARG A 37 -13.80 30.30 26.20
CA ARG A 37 -12.71 30.17 27.17
C ARG A 37 -11.86 28.93 26.84
N PRO A 38 -10.53 29.02 26.78
CA PRO A 38 -9.68 27.86 26.52
C PRO A 38 -9.80 26.84 27.66
N ILE A 39 -9.89 25.56 27.28
CA ILE A 39 -9.93 24.41 28.19
C ILE A 39 -8.91 23.37 27.74
N THR A 40 -8.23 22.74 28.70
CA THR A 40 -7.26 21.67 28.41
C THR A 40 -8.01 20.35 28.26
N LEU A 41 -7.83 19.68 27.13
CA LEU A 41 -8.43 18.39 26.84
C LEU A 41 -7.36 17.34 26.58
N ARG A 42 -7.69 16.08 26.85
CA ARG A 42 -6.95 14.92 26.36
C ARG A 42 -7.85 14.19 25.36
N ALA A 43 -7.28 13.83 24.22
CA ALA A 43 -7.95 13.02 23.21
C ALA A 43 -7.25 11.66 23.11
N ASN A 44 -7.98 10.65 22.66
CA ASN A 44 -7.43 9.32 22.36
C ASN A 44 -6.70 9.32 21.01
N HIS A 45 -5.93 10.37 20.73
CA HIS A 45 -5.13 10.55 19.53
C HIS A 45 -3.65 10.51 19.91
N PHE A 46 -2.95 9.50 19.38
CA PHE A 46 -1.53 9.31 19.60
C PHE A 46 -0.77 9.78 18.36
N GLN A 47 0.23 10.63 18.56
CA GLN A 47 1.06 11.12 17.46
C GLN A 47 1.97 9.99 16.96
N ILE A 48 1.88 9.67 15.67
CA ILE A 48 2.73 8.69 14.99
C ILE A 48 3.72 9.46 14.11
N SER A 49 5.00 9.12 14.19
CA SER A 49 6.03 9.60 13.28
C SER A 49 6.29 8.54 12.21
N MET A 50 6.08 8.90 10.95
CA MET A 50 6.34 7.99 9.83
C MET A 50 7.81 8.14 9.37
N PRO A 51 8.56 7.03 9.26
CA PRO A 51 9.90 7.07 8.69
C PRO A 51 9.83 7.47 7.22
N ARG A 52 10.89 8.11 6.74
CA ARG A 52 11.05 8.41 5.31
C ARG A 52 11.51 7.15 4.59
N GLY A 53 10.87 6.84 3.48
CA GLY A 53 11.19 5.67 2.67
C GLY A 53 10.09 5.42 1.64
N TYR A 54 10.31 4.40 0.83
CA TYR A 54 9.33 3.90 -0.12
C TYR A 54 8.68 2.64 0.45
N ILE A 55 7.45 2.34 0.00
CA ILE A 55 6.74 1.13 0.37
C ILE A 55 6.37 0.43 -0.93
N HIS A 56 6.83 -0.80 -1.09
CA HIS A 56 6.52 -1.58 -2.28
C HIS A 56 5.19 -2.29 -2.08
N HIS A 57 4.26 -2.03 -3.00
CA HIS A 57 2.95 -2.65 -3.06
C HIS A 57 2.94 -3.79 -4.08
N TYR A 58 2.50 -4.95 -3.63
CA TYR A 58 2.32 -6.15 -4.44
C TYR A 58 0.85 -6.56 -4.44
N ASP A 59 0.35 -6.93 -5.62
CA ASP A 59 -0.92 -7.63 -5.77
C ASP A 59 -0.70 -9.11 -5.51
N VAL A 60 -1.56 -9.70 -4.70
CA VAL A 60 -1.52 -11.11 -4.32
C VAL A 60 -2.84 -11.75 -4.67
N SER A 61 -2.78 -12.85 -5.42
CA SER A 61 -3.93 -13.68 -5.77
C SER A 61 -3.77 -15.06 -5.15
N ILE A 62 -4.74 -15.46 -4.34
CA ILE A 62 -4.74 -16.76 -3.65
C ILE A 62 -5.82 -17.63 -4.30
N GLN A 63 -5.44 -18.86 -4.69
CA GLN A 63 -6.37 -19.88 -5.16
C GLN A 63 -6.38 -21.07 -4.19
N PRO A 64 -7.56 -21.53 -3.74
CA PRO A 64 -8.92 -21.03 -4.03
C PRO A 64 -9.28 -19.68 -3.37
N ASP A 65 -10.11 -18.90 -4.06
CA ASP A 65 -10.46 -17.49 -3.76
C ASP A 65 -11.44 -17.31 -2.59
N LYS A 66 -12.22 -18.34 -2.26
CA LYS A 66 -13.30 -18.30 -1.24
C LYS A 66 -12.82 -18.60 0.19
N CYS A 67 -11.61 -18.19 0.55
CA CYS A 67 -11.09 -18.41 1.90
C CYS A 67 -11.42 -17.23 2.84
N PRO A 68 -11.74 -17.48 4.12
CA PRO A 68 -11.91 -16.40 5.10
C PRO A 68 -10.64 -15.55 5.24
N ARG A 69 -10.78 -14.25 5.52
CA ARG A 69 -9.62 -13.34 5.67
C ARG A 69 -8.60 -13.81 6.71
N LYS A 70 -9.06 -14.46 7.78
CA LYS A 70 -8.17 -15.05 8.81
C LYS A 70 -7.27 -16.12 8.20
N VAL A 71 -7.85 -17.02 7.41
CA VAL A 71 -7.11 -18.09 6.70
C VAL A 71 -6.16 -17.49 5.67
N ASN A 72 -6.57 -16.45 4.93
CA ASN A 72 -5.67 -15.78 3.99
C ASN A 72 -4.43 -15.20 4.67
N ARG A 73 -4.57 -14.64 5.88
CA ARG A 73 -3.43 -14.14 6.66
C ARG A 73 -2.51 -15.29 7.09
N GLU A 74 -3.08 -16.41 7.54
CA GLU A 74 -2.34 -17.64 7.87
C GLU A 74 -1.59 -18.22 6.67
N ILE A 75 -2.20 -18.23 5.48
CA ILE A 75 -1.54 -18.66 4.22
C ILE A 75 -0.30 -17.81 3.97
N ILE A 76 -0.42 -16.48 4.03
CA ILE A 76 0.69 -15.57 3.75
C ILE A 76 1.77 -15.66 4.85
N GLU A 77 1.38 -15.79 6.12
CA GLU A 77 2.32 -16.00 7.22
C GLU A 77 3.11 -17.31 7.05
N THR A 78 2.42 -18.39 6.68
CA THR A 78 3.04 -19.69 6.39
C THR A 78 3.96 -19.60 5.17
N MET A 79 3.57 -18.88 4.13
CA MET A 79 4.39 -18.62 2.95
C MET A 79 5.69 -17.89 3.30
N VAL A 80 5.61 -16.84 4.12
CA VAL A 80 6.79 -16.06 4.54
C VAL A 80 7.76 -16.94 5.32
N ASN A 81 7.24 -17.81 6.19
CA ASN A 81 8.03 -18.76 6.97
C ASN A 81 8.62 -19.89 6.11
N ALA A 82 7.88 -20.38 5.11
CA ALA A 82 8.31 -21.48 4.24
C ALA A 82 9.35 -21.05 3.19
N PHE A 83 9.33 -19.78 2.77
CA PHE A 83 10.21 -19.25 1.73
C PHE A 83 11.17 -18.15 2.25
N PRO A 84 12.08 -18.45 3.20
CA PRO A 84 13.01 -17.47 3.76
C PRO A 84 14.02 -16.96 2.72
N ARG A 85 14.21 -17.64 1.59
CA ARG A 85 15.09 -17.17 0.51
C ARG A 85 14.56 -15.91 -0.18
N ILE A 86 13.24 -15.73 -0.23
CA ILE A 86 12.58 -14.61 -0.92
C ILE A 86 12.30 -13.50 0.10
N PHE A 87 11.78 -13.88 1.27
CA PHE A 87 11.34 -12.94 2.29
C PHE A 87 12.40 -12.61 3.32
N SER A 88 13.52 -13.35 3.37
CA SER A 88 14.71 -13.11 4.22
C SER A 88 14.37 -12.53 5.61
N THR A 89 14.63 -11.24 5.83
CA THR A 89 14.34 -10.49 7.06
C THR A 89 13.16 -9.52 6.91
N LEU A 90 12.51 -9.51 5.75
CA LEU A 90 11.34 -8.68 5.48
C LEU A 90 10.12 -9.26 6.18
N ARG A 91 9.39 -8.37 6.85
CA ARG A 91 8.11 -8.68 7.47
C ARG A 91 7.01 -8.04 6.62
N PRO A 92 6.53 -8.71 5.57
CA PRO A 92 5.48 -8.17 4.73
C PRO A 92 4.18 -8.04 5.52
N VAL A 93 3.39 -7.01 5.21
CA VAL A 93 2.10 -6.75 5.84
C VAL A 93 0.99 -6.97 4.82
N PHE A 94 0.00 -7.77 5.19
CA PHE A 94 -1.10 -8.17 4.30
C PHE A 94 -2.47 -7.74 4.84
N ASP A 95 -3.33 -7.22 3.98
CA ASP A 95 -4.67 -6.72 4.35
C ASP A 95 -5.74 -7.84 4.53
N GLY A 96 -5.46 -9.05 4.05
CA GLY A 96 -6.38 -10.20 4.08
C GLY A 96 -7.09 -10.52 2.77
N ARG A 97 -6.87 -9.75 1.69
CA ARG A 97 -7.45 -9.92 0.36
C ARG A 97 -6.38 -10.05 -0.72
N SER A 98 -5.84 -8.94 -1.22
CA SER A 98 -4.87 -8.94 -2.33
C SER A 98 -3.73 -7.97 -2.16
N ASN A 99 -3.73 -7.11 -1.13
CA ASN A 99 -2.69 -6.10 -0.98
C ASN A 99 -1.63 -6.54 0.01
N LEU A 100 -0.39 -6.64 -0.47
CA LEU A 100 0.80 -6.93 0.32
C LEU A 100 1.77 -5.74 0.25
N TYR A 101 2.27 -5.32 1.40
CA TYR A 101 3.20 -4.20 1.53
C TYR A 101 4.52 -4.65 2.13
N THR A 102 5.62 -4.15 1.58
CA THR A 102 6.97 -4.42 2.08
C THR A 102 7.80 -3.15 2.12
N ARG A 103 8.80 -3.12 2.99
CA ARG A 103 9.72 -1.98 3.13
C ARG A 103 10.76 -1.94 2.00
N ASP A 104 11.29 -3.11 1.63
CA ASP A 104 12.33 -3.26 0.62
C ASP A 104 11.80 -4.16 -0.51
N PRO A 105 12.26 -3.99 -1.76
CA PRO A 105 11.73 -4.73 -2.90
C PRO A 105 12.10 -6.22 -2.82
N LEU A 106 11.12 -7.07 -3.08
CA LEU A 106 11.31 -8.52 -3.17
C LEU A 106 12.09 -8.89 -4.46
N PRO A 107 12.90 -9.96 -4.44
CA PRO A 107 13.75 -10.39 -5.57
C PRO A 107 12.97 -11.10 -6.69
N ILE A 108 11.80 -10.56 -7.06
CA ILE A 108 10.86 -11.07 -8.06
C ILE A 108 10.76 -10.17 -9.30
N GLY A 109 11.42 -9.00 -9.27
CA GLY A 109 11.32 -8.02 -10.34
C GLY A 109 9.88 -7.59 -10.59
N ASN A 110 9.52 -7.45 -11.88
CA ASN A 110 8.17 -7.07 -12.32
C ASN A 110 7.35 -8.27 -12.78
N GLU A 111 7.92 -9.48 -12.73
CA GLU A 111 7.27 -10.69 -13.21
C GLU A 111 6.33 -11.24 -12.13
N LYS A 112 5.31 -11.98 -12.59
CA LYS A 112 4.39 -12.67 -11.70
C LYS A 112 5.11 -13.89 -11.11
N MET A 113 5.28 -13.92 -9.80
CA MET A 113 5.80 -15.09 -9.10
C MET A 113 4.63 -15.94 -8.59
N GLU A 114 4.69 -17.24 -8.85
CA GLU A 114 3.74 -18.21 -8.30
C GLU A 114 4.45 -19.09 -7.26
N LEU A 115 3.85 -19.20 -6.09
CA LEU A 115 4.31 -20.01 -4.96
C LEU A 115 3.21 -20.95 -4.53
N GLU A 116 3.60 -22.17 -4.16
CA GLU A 116 2.69 -23.15 -3.60
C GLU A 116 2.94 -23.24 -2.09
N VAL A 117 1.86 -23.11 -1.31
CA VAL A 117 1.91 -23.06 0.16
C VAL A 117 0.99 -24.12 0.72
N THR A 118 1.54 -24.97 1.56
CA THR A 118 0.79 -26.04 2.23
C THR A 118 0.49 -25.63 3.66
N LEU A 119 -0.79 -25.51 3.99
CA LEU A 119 -1.25 -25.30 5.37
C LEU A 119 -1.60 -26.65 6.00
N PRO A 120 -1.00 -26.99 7.16
CA PRO A 120 -1.39 -28.16 7.92
C PRO A 120 -2.80 -27.96 8.49
N GLY A 121 -3.74 -28.83 8.12
CA GLY A 121 -5.11 -28.85 8.64
C GLY A 121 -5.35 -30.02 9.59
N GLU A 122 -6.47 -30.02 10.33
CA GLU A 122 -6.89 -31.08 11.28
C GLU A 122 -7.10 -32.48 10.66
N GLY A 123 -6.77 -32.71 9.40
CA GLY A 123 -6.83 -34.06 8.81
C GLY A 123 -6.26 -34.21 7.40
N ARG A 124 -6.28 -33.14 6.58
CA ARG A 124 -5.58 -33.10 5.29
C ARG A 124 -4.89 -31.76 5.11
N ASP A 125 -3.65 -31.84 4.63
CA ASP A 125 -2.89 -30.70 4.18
C ASP A 125 -3.61 -30.00 3.04
N ARG A 126 -3.76 -28.68 3.16
CA ARG A 126 -4.42 -27.84 2.17
C ARG A 126 -3.36 -27.10 1.39
N VAL A 127 -3.30 -27.38 0.10
CA VAL A 127 -2.39 -26.72 -0.82
C VAL A 127 -3.07 -25.47 -1.40
N PHE A 128 -2.39 -24.35 -1.32
CA PHE A 128 -2.81 -23.05 -1.86
C PHE A 128 -1.81 -22.56 -2.87
N LYS A 129 -2.31 -22.05 -4.00
CA LYS A 129 -1.48 -21.38 -5.00
C LYS A 129 -1.57 -19.88 -4.77
N VAL A 130 -0.42 -19.27 -4.48
CA VAL A 130 -0.30 -17.85 -4.22
C VAL A 130 0.50 -17.24 -5.36
N ALA A 131 -0.13 -16.38 -6.16
CA ALA A 131 0.55 -15.56 -7.14
C ALA A 131 0.78 -14.17 -6.57
N MET A 132 1.95 -13.58 -6.80
CA MET A 132 2.27 -12.20 -6.45
C MET A 132 2.87 -11.45 -7.63
N LYS A 133 2.51 -10.17 -7.76
CA LYS A 133 3.00 -9.27 -8.80
C LYS A 133 3.25 -7.89 -8.23
N TRP A 134 4.37 -7.27 -8.57
CA TRP A 134 4.63 -5.89 -8.19
C TRP A 134 3.65 -4.92 -8.88
N LEU A 135 3.07 -4.00 -8.11
CA LEU A 135 2.14 -2.97 -8.60
C LEU A 135 2.75 -1.58 -8.59
N ALA A 136 3.28 -1.14 -7.44
CA ALA A 136 3.72 0.23 -7.24
C ALA A 136 4.76 0.36 -6.11
N GLN A 137 5.41 1.53 -6.04
CA GLN A 137 6.39 1.94 -5.03
C GLN A 137 6.01 3.31 -4.44
#